data_AF-A0A061NJU1-F1
#
_entry.id   AF-A0A061NJU1-F1
#
_cell.length_a   1.000
_cell.length_b   1.000
_cell.length_c   1.000
_cell.angle_alpha   90.00
_cell.angle_beta   90.00
_cell.angle_gamma   90.00
#
_symmetry.space_group_name_H-M   'P 1'
#
loop_
_entity.id
_entity.type
_entity.pdbx_description
1 polymer ?
#
loop_
_entity_poly.entity_id
_entity_poly.type
_entity_poly.pdbx_seq_one_letter_code
_entity_poly.pdbx_strand_id
1 'polypeptide(L)' 'MEDIQKTYDIQLGPGTLYGAISRLEKAGYIRVLESEERKKPYALTKAGSEYLTQQIEELQKITTLGSKRLGLL' A
#
# COMPACT_ATOMS: atom_id res chain seq x y z
N MET A 1 5.32 0.85 -10.71
CA MET A 1 5.58 2.30 -10.69
C MET A 1 4.65 3.01 -11.65
N GLU A 2 4.47 2.53 -12.88
CA GLU A 2 3.45 3.09 -13.78
C GLU A 2 2.05 3.09 -13.19
N ASP A 3 1.67 2.03 -12.48
CA ASP A 3 0.41 1.91 -11.75
C ASP A 3 0.24 3.01 -10.70
N ILE A 4 1.23 3.18 -9.81
CA ILE A 4 1.21 4.19 -8.76
C ILE A 4 1.14 5.60 -9.36
N GLN A 5 1.94 5.85 -10.40
CA GLN A 5 1.93 7.14 -11.10
C GLN A 5 0.58 7.40 -11.78
N LYS A 6 0.01 6.41 -12.48
CA LYS A 6 -1.28 6.55 -13.16
C LYS A 6 -2.45 6.75 -12.18
N THR A 7 -2.41 6.09 -11.02
CA THR A 7 -3.51 6.12 -10.06
C THR A 7 -3.44 7.30 -9.10
N TYR A 8 -2.24 7.71 -8.68
CA TYR A 8 -2.06 8.70 -7.63
C TYR A 8 -1.41 10.01 -8.10
N ASP A 9 -1.03 10.11 -9.38
CA ASP A 9 -0.28 11.24 -9.94
C ASP A 9 1.03 11.53 -9.15
N ILE A 10 1.57 10.49 -8.51
CA ILE A 10 2.78 10.56 -7.69
C ILE A 10 3.85 9.67 -8.31
N GLN A 11 5.02 10.25 -8.56
CA GLN A 11 6.20 9.51 -8.96
C GLN A 11 7.06 9.17 -7.74
N LEU A 12 7.05 7.89 -7.34
CA LEU A 12 7.94 7.40 -6.30
C LEU A 12 9.34 7.20 -6.86
N GLY A 13 10.32 7.90 -6.29
CA GLY A 13 11.73 7.60 -6.54
C GLY A 13 12.08 6.18 -6.07
N PRO A 14 13.10 5.53 -6.67
CA PRO A 14 13.47 4.16 -6.32
C PRO A 14 13.82 4.01 -4.84
N GLY A 15 14.52 4.97 -4.23
CA GLY A 15 14.84 4.93 -2.80
C GLY A 15 13.60 4.91 -1.90
N THR A 16 12.58 5.72 -2.21
CA THR A 16 11.31 5.74 -1.47
C THR A 16 10.55 4.44 -1.62
N LEU A 17 10.48 3.90 -2.84
CA LEU A 17 9.79 2.64 -3.11
C LEU A 17 10.46 1.48 -2.37
N TYR A 18 11.77 1.31 -2.52
CA TYR A 18 12.50 0.22 -1.86
C TYR A 18 12.51 0.39 -0.33
N GLY A 19 12.54 1.63 0.17
CA GLY A 19 12.38 1.92 1.59
C GLY A 19 11.00 1.55 2.12
N ALA A 20 9.93 1.73 1.34
CA ALA A 20 8.59 1.28 1.71
C ALA A 20 8.50 -0.26 1.72
N ILE A 21 8.99 -0.93 0.68
CA ILE A 21 9.03 -2.40 0.58
C ILE A 21 9.79 -3.01 1.77
N SER A 22 10.98 -2.48 2.09
CA SER A 22 11.78 -3.00 3.22
C SER A 22 11.06 -2.86 4.57
N ARG A 23 10.31 -1.77 4.78
CA ARG A 23 9.50 -1.60 6.00
C ARG A 23 8.34 -2.59 6.07
N LEU A 24 7.65 -2.82 4.96
CA LEU A 24 6.55 -3.79 4.88
C LEU A 24 7.05 -5.23 5.14
N GLU A 25 8.22 -5.58 4.61
CA GLU A 25 8.84 -6.88 4.83
C GLU A 25 9.29 -7.04 6.30
N LYS A 26 9.98 -6.03 6.86
CA LYS A 26 10.37 -6.02 8.28
C LYS A 26 9.19 -6.12 9.24
N ALA A 27 8.04 -5.53 8.87
CA ALA A 27 6.80 -5.63 9.63
C ALA A 27 6.07 -6.97 9.44
N GLY A 28 6.56 -7.85 8.55
CA GLY A 28 5.94 -9.14 8.26
C GLY A 28 4.65 -9.05 7.43
N TYR A 29 4.38 -7.91 6.79
CA TYR A 29 3.16 -7.70 6.01
C TYR A 29 3.28 -8.20 4.58
N ILE A 30 4.50 -8.27 4.04
CA ILE A 30 4.76 -8.87 2.73
C ILE A 30 5.89 -9.89 2.84
N ARG A 31 5.92 -10.81 1.87
CA ARG A 31 7.02 -11.75 1.66
C ARG A 31 7.49 -11.72 0.21
N VAL A 32 8.78 -11.93 0.00
CA VAL A 32 9.35 -12.14 -1.33
C VAL A 32 8.83 -13.46 -1.89
N LEU A 33 8.51 -13.47 -3.18
CA LEU A 33 8.31 -14.68 -3.95
C LEU A 33 9.60 -15.02 -4.70
N GLU A 34 9.97 -16.29 -4.72
CA GLU A 34 11.10 -16.73 -5.53
C GLU A 34 10.84 -16.45 -7.00
N SER A 35 11.83 -15.86 -7.67
CA SER A 35 11.76 -15.52 -9.09
C SER A 35 13.17 -15.50 -9.66
N GLU A 36 13.30 -16.01 -10.88
CA GLU A 36 14.54 -15.94 -11.66
C GLU A 36 14.73 -14.56 -12.30
N GLU A 37 13.72 -13.68 -12.23
CA GLU A 37 13.78 -12.34 -12.77
C GLU A 37 14.55 -11.37 -11.85
N ARG A 38 15.15 -10.34 -12.46
CA ARG A 38 15.79 -9.23 -11.73
C ARG A 38 14.82 -8.54 -10.77
N LYS A 39 13.52 -8.50 -11.11
CA LYS A 39 12.48 -7.90 -10.28
C LYS A 39 11.86 -8.97 -9.39
N LYS A 40 12.13 -8.88 -8.09
CA LYS A 40 11.51 -9.76 -7.10
C LYS A 40 10.02 -9.42 -6.94
N PRO A 41 9.10 -10.37 -7.19
CA PRO A 41 7.70 -10.19 -6.84
C PRO A 41 7.50 -10.33 -5.33
N TYR A 42 6.45 -9.68 -4.81
CA TYR A 42 6.07 -9.73 -3.40
C TYR A 42 4.59 -10.09 -3.29
N ALA A 43 4.25 -10.81 -2.23
CA ALA A 43 2.86 -11.12 -1.88
C ALA A 43 2.55 -10.65 -0.46
N LEU A 44 1.29 -10.28 -0.22
CA LEU A 44 0.78 -10.05 1.14
C LEU A 44 0.88 -11.35 1.94
N THR A 45 1.27 -11.22 3.21
CA THR A 45 1.08 -12.28 4.20
C THR A 45 -0.35 -12.20 4.75
N LYS A 46 -0.76 -13.21 5.53
CA LYS A 46 -2.04 -13.13 6.26
C LYS A 46 -2.12 -11.89 7.15
N ALA A 47 -1.07 -11.63 7.93
CA ALA A 47 -0.98 -10.45 8.79
C ALA A 47 -1.02 -9.14 7.97
N GLY A 48 -0.37 -9.11 6.81
CA GLY A 48 -0.40 -7.96 5.91
C GLY A 48 -1.79 -7.67 5.35
N SER A 49 -2.53 -8.71 4.95
CA SER A 49 -3.91 -8.57 4.50
C SER A 49 -4.81 -8.06 5.62
N GLU A 50 -4.72 -8.62 6.83
CA GLU A 50 -5.49 -8.18 8.00
C GLU A 50 -5.19 -6.71 8.35
N TYR A 51 -3.91 -6.34 8.37
CA TYR A 51 -3.48 -4.97 8.60
C TYR A 51 -4.03 -4.01 7.54
N LEU A 52 -3.90 -4.37 6.26
CA LEU A 52 -4.39 -3.54 5.16
C LEU A 52 -5.91 -3.34 5.22
N THR A 53 -6.67 -4.38 5.56
CA THR A 53 -8.12 -4.28 5.77
C THR A 53 -8.45 -3.25 6.85
N GLN A 54 -7.79 -3.32 8.01
CA GLN A 54 -8.01 -2.35 9.09
C GLN A 54 -7.66 -0.92 8.68
N GLN A 55 -6.58 -0.72 7.92
CA GLN A 55 -6.22 0.61 7.41
C GLN A 55 -7.29 1.17 6.46
N ILE A 56 -7.83 0.32 5.57
CA ILE A 56 -8.90 0.73 4.65
C ILE A 56 -10.16 1.11 5.41
N GLU A 57 -10.58 0.32 6.39
CA GLU A 57 -11.75 0.60 7.23
C GLU A 57 -11.61 1.94 7.97
N GLU A 58 -10.42 2.25 8.48
CA GLU A 58 -10.18 3.53 9.17
C GLU A 58 -10.22 4.73 8.21
N LEU A 59 -9.60 4.60 7.03
CA LEU A 59 -9.67 5.62 5.99
C LEU A 59 -11.11 5.86 5.53
N GLN A 60 -11.94 4.82 5.43
CA GLN A 60 -13.36 4.94 5.09
C GLN A 60 -14.14 5.74 6.13
N LYS A 61 -13.88 5.56 7.43
CA LYS A 61 -14.53 6.36 8.48
C LYS A 61 -14.17 7.83 8.35
N ILE A 62 -12.87 8.12 8.18
CA ILE A 62 -12.36 9.50 8.06
C ILE A 62 -12.95 10.19 6.83
N THR A 63 -12.91 9.51 5.68
CA THR A 63 -13.41 10.08 4.40
C THR A 63 -14.92 10.25 4.43
N THR A 64 -15.68 9.30 4.99
CA THR A 64 -17.13 9.42 5.16
C THR A 64 -17.50 10.62 6.04
N LEU A 65 -16.81 10.78 7.18
CA LEU A 65 -17.03 11.92 8.07
C LEU A 65 -16.67 13.25 7.38
N GLY A 66 -15.55 13.30 6.66
CA GLY A 66 -15.12 14.47 5.90
C GLY A 66 -16.14 14.88 4.84
N SER A 67 -16.57 13.93 4.02
CA SER A 67 -17.57 14.16 2.97
C SER A 67 -18.91 14.68 3.53
N LYS A 68 -19.40 14.09 4.63
CA LYS A 68 -20.62 14.55 5.31
C LYS A 68 -20.49 16.00 5.80
N ARG A 69 -19.34 16.38 6.36
CA ARG A 69 -19.09 17.75 6.84
C ARG A 69 -19.01 18.77 5.70
N LEU A 70 -18.58 18.34 4.53
CA LEU A 70 -18.51 19.17 3.32
C LEU A 70 -19.82 19.17 2.52
N GLY A 71 -20.83 18.39 2.91
CA GLY A 71 -22.09 18.25 2.18
C GLY A 71 -21.95 17.54 0.82
N LEU A 72 -20.91 16.70 0.67
CA LEU A 72 -20.67 15.88 -0.53
C LEU A 72 -21.44 14.55 -0.50
N LEU A 73 -21.93 14.18 0.68
CA LEU A 73 -22.82 13.07 1.01
C LEU A 73 -23.89 13.59 1.97
#